data_AF-A0AAE0YNQ2-F1
#
_entry.id   AF-A0AAE0YNQ2-F1
#
_cell.length_a   1.000
_cell.length_b   1.000
_cell.length_c   1.000
_cell.angle_alpha   90.00
_cell.angle_beta   90.00
_cell.angle_gamma   90.00
#
_symmetry.space_group_name_H-M   'P 1'
#
loop_
_entity.id
_entity.type
_entity.pdbx_description
1 polymer ?
#
loop_
_entity_poly.entity_id
_entity_poly.type
_entity_poly.pdbx_seq_one_letter_code
_entity_poly.pdbx_strand_id
1 'polypeptide(L)'
;MLIFGSIMVKLQETVLLLGKDRFARVRVKGGGHVAQIYAIRQAISKTVVSYYQKYVDEASKKEIKDELIQYDRSLLVPDPRRCESKKFGGPGARSRYQKSYR
;
A
#
# COMPACT_ATOMS: atom_id res chain seq x y z
N MET A 1 27.91 3.49 -2.45
CA MET A 1 27.32 3.24 -1.12
C MET A 1 26.16 4.23 -0.96
N LEU A 2 24.87 3.93 -1.12
CA LEU A 2 24.08 2.70 -1.13
C LEU A 2 22.90 2.93 -2.10
N ILE A 3 22.86 2.23 -3.24
CA ILE A 3 21.61 2.10 -3.99
C ILE A 3 20.88 0.91 -3.34
N PHE A 4 20.24 1.17 -2.20
CA PHE A 4 19.21 0.26 -1.71
C PHE A 4 18.13 0.18 -2.80
N GLY A 5 17.77 -1.02 -3.22
CA GLY A 5 16.80 -1.24 -4.31
C GLY A 5 15.54 -0.40 -4.13
N SER A 6 15.10 0.24 -5.21
CA SER A 6 14.07 1.29 -5.27
C SER A 6 12.77 0.99 -4.49
N ILE A 7 12.44 -0.27 -4.27
CA ILE A 7 11.19 -0.68 -3.60
C ILE A 7 11.35 -0.71 -2.07
N MET A 8 12.54 -0.97 -1.53
CA MET A 8 12.76 -0.94 -0.08
C MET A 8 12.71 0.49 0.49
N VAL A 9 13.10 1.48 -0.30
CA VAL A 9 13.03 2.90 0.06
C VAL A 9 11.59 3.31 0.40
N LYS A 10 10.59 2.84 -0.37
CA LYS A 10 9.17 3.13 -0.14
C LYS A 10 8.65 2.64 1.22
N LEU A 11 9.23 1.58 1.76
CA LEU A 11 8.88 1.06 3.09
C LEU A 11 9.60 1.86 4.18
N GLN A 12 10.86 2.19 3.97
CA GLN A 12 11.64 2.99 4.91
C GLN A 12 11.07 4.40 5.10
N GLU A 13 10.56 5.04 4.05
CA GLU A 13 9.92 6.35 4.11
C GLU A 13 8.79 6.40 5.16
N THR A 14 7.93 5.38 5.19
CA THR A 14 6.85 5.32 6.20
C THR A 14 7.34 5.07 7.61
N VAL A 15 8.38 4.27 7.77
CA VAL A 15 8.97 4.03 9.09
C VAL A 15 9.65 5.29 9.61
N LEU A 16 10.25 6.08 8.71
CA LEU A 16 10.86 7.36 9.05
C LEU A 16 9.80 8.38 9.46
N LEU A 17 8.68 8.45 8.74
CA LEU A 17 7.60 9.40 8.99
C LEU A 17 6.89 9.12 10.34
N LEU A 18 6.73 7.85 10.71
CA LEU A 18 6.10 7.45 11.97
C LEU A 18 7.06 7.43 13.17
N GLY A 19 8.37 7.52 12.93
CA GLY A 19 9.41 7.34 13.94
C GLY A 19 9.75 5.87 14.19
N LYS A 20 11.04 5.60 14.46
CA LYS A 20 11.57 4.25 14.62
C LYS A 20 10.96 3.50 15.81
N ASP A 21 10.46 4.18 16.84
CA ASP A 21 10.01 3.50 18.06
C ASP A 21 8.68 2.75 17.92
N ARG A 22 7.96 2.93 16.79
CA ARG A 22 6.64 2.35 16.55
C ARG A 22 6.71 1.10 15.67
N PHE A 23 7.42 0.07 16.14
CA PHE A 23 7.59 -1.19 15.40
C PHE A 23 6.44 -2.18 15.60
N ALA A 24 6.03 -2.85 14.52
CA ALA A 24 5.10 -3.97 14.52
C ALA A 24 5.66 -5.16 13.73
N ARG A 25 5.44 -6.38 14.21
CA ARG A 25 5.76 -7.60 13.45
C ARG A 25 4.66 -7.84 12.42
N VAL A 26 4.99 -7.76 11.13
CA VAL A 26 4.04 -7.95 10.02
C VAL A 26 4.35 -9.25 9.28
N ARG A 27 3.31 -10.06 9.03
CA ARG A 27 3.39 -11.24 8.16
C ARG A 27 2.50 -11.01 6.94
N VAL A 28 3.03 -11.20 5.74
CA VAL A 28 2.29 -11.01 4.47
C VAL A 28 2.32 -12.30 3.66
N LYS A 29 1.22 -12.61 2.97
CA LYS A 29 1.10 -13.76 2.06
C LYS A 29 0.35 -13.34 0.78
N GLY A 30 0.73 -13.94 -0.35
CA GLY A 30 0.12 -13.70 -1.66
C GLY A 30 0.63 -12.45 -2.38
N GLY A 31 0.22 -12.27 -3.64
CA GLY A 31 0.63 -11.14 -4.50
C GLY A 31 2.10 -11.22 -4.96
N GLY A 32 2.57 -10.14 -5.59
CA GLY A 32 3.99 -9.97 -5.96
C GLY A 32 4.75 -9.08 -4.97
N HIS A 33 6.08 -9.04 -5.06
CA HIS A 33 6.96 -8.30 -4.13
C HIS A 33 6.55 -6.82 -3.94
N VAL A 34 6.20 -6.13 -5.03
CA VAL A 34 5.77 -4.73 -4.98
C VAL A 34 4.46 -4.61 -4.19
N ALA A 35 3.46 -5.43 -4.52
CA ALA A 35 2.16 -5.42 -3.84
C ALA A 35 2.29 -5.75 -2.34
N GLN A 36 3.17 -6.67 -1.98
CA GLN A 36 3.46 -7.00 -0.58
C GLN A 36 4.05 -5.81 0.17
N ILE A 37 4.99 -5.08 -0.43
CA ILE A 37 5.58 -3.90 0.21
C ILE A 37 4.53 -2.81 0.45
N TYR A 38 3.67 -2.54 -0.52
CA TYR A 38 2.54 -1.62 -0.33
C TYR A 38 1.56 -2.10 0.76
N ALA A 39 1.33 -3.41 0.87
CA ALA A 39 0.51 -3.98 1.94
C ALA A 39 1.16 -3.83 3.32
N ILE A 40 2.47 -4.04 3.45
CA ILE A 40 3.21 -3.81 4.71
C ILE A 40 3.10 -2.35 5.12
N ARG A 41 3.32 -1.44 4.18
CA ARG A 41 3.23 0.01 4.36
C ARG A 41 1.86 0.41 4.94
N GLN A 42 0.78 -0.08 4.33
CA GLN A 42 -0.58 0.14 4.83
C GLN A 42 -0.84 -0.50 6.19
N ALA A 43 -0.35 -1.72 6.41
CA ALA A 43 -0.57 -2.43 7.66
C ALA A 43 0.04 -1.68 8.84
N ILE A 44 1.27 -1.18 8.70
CA ILE A 44 1.95 -0.39 9.73
C ILE A 44 1.16 0.89 10.04
N SER A 45 0.84 1.69 9.02
CA SER A 45 0.10 2.95 9.20
C SER A 45 -1.26 2.75 9.88
N LYS A 46 -2.03 1.76 9.45
CA LYS A 46 -3.34 1.43 10.07
C LYS A 46 -3.20 0.95 11.51
N THR A 47 -2.17 0.14 11.79
CA THR A 47 -1.93 -0.39 13.14
C THR A 47 -1.59 0.75 14.11
N VAL A 48 -0.76 1.70 13.71
CA VAL A 48 -0.43 2.87 14.54
C VAL A 48 -1.68 3.71 14.81
N VAL A 49 -2.44 4.07 13.77
CA VAL A 49 -3.68 4.86 13.97
C VAL A 49 -4.67 4.12 14.88
N SER A 50 -4.83 2.80 14.70
CA SER A 50 -5.70 1.99 15.54
C SER A 50 -5.20 1.84 16.99
N TYR A 51 -3.88 1.88 17.22
CA TYR A 51 -3.31 1.83 18.56
C TYR A 51 -3.60 3.12 19.32
N TYR A 52 -3.34 4.28 18.71
CA TYR A 52 -3.61 5.59 19.31
C TYR A 52 -5.10 5.81 19.57
N GLN A 53 -5.95 5.34 18.65
CA GLN A 53 -7.41 5.31 18.81
C GLN A 53 -7.88 4.61 20.09
N LYS A 54 -7.18 3.55 20.53
CA LYS A 54 -7.64 2.70 21.64
C LYS A 54 -6.93 2.97 22.96
N TYR A 55 -5.65 3.35 22.92
CA TYR A 55 -4.78 3.35 24.11
C TYR A 55 -4.20 4.73 24.47
N VAL A 56 -4.38 5.76 23.64
CA VAL A 56 -3.78 7.09 23.88
C VAL A 56 -4.88 8.16 23.95
N ASP A 57 -5.18 8.83 22.85
CA ASP A 57 -6.20 9.89 22.78
C ASP A 57 -6.58 10.23 21.32
N GLU A 58 -7.72 10.88 21.13
CA GLU A 58 -8.25 11.25 19.81
C GLU A 58 -7.48 12.39 19.13
N ALA A 59 -6.84 13.29 19.89
CA ALA A 59 -6.13 14.43 19.34
C ALA A 59 -4.84 13.96 18.66
N SER A 60 -4.02 13.19 19.37
CA SER A 60 -2.79 12.56 18.84
C SER A 60 -3.08 11.67 17.64
N LYS A 61 -4.19 10.91 17.67
CA LYS A 61 -4.63 10.10 16.53
C LYS A 61 -4.94 10.98 15.31
N LYS A 62 -5.62 12.10 15.50
CA LYS A 62 -5.97 13.02 14.41
C LYS A 62 -4.72 13.62 13.78
N GLU A 63 -3.76 14.07 14.59
CA GLU A 63 -2.47 14.60 14.12
C GLU A 63 -1.72 13.58 13.25
N ILE A 64 -1.53 12.35 13.76
CA ILE A 64 -0.86 11.27 13.01
C ILE A 64 -1.61 10.96 11.71
N LYS A 65 -2.95 10.93 11.76
CA LYS A 65 -3.77 10.66 10.58
C LYS A 65 -3.62 11.75 9.53
N ASP A 66 -3.61 13.01 9.94
CA ASP A 66 -3.49 14.16 9.05
C ASP A 66 -2.08 14.20 8.42
N GLU A 67 -1.02 13.93 9.18
CA GLU A 67 0.35 13.78 8.65
C GLU A 67 0.45 12.65 7.62
N LEU A 68 -0.14 11.48 7.91
CA LEU A 68 -0.13 10.33 7.00
C LEU A 68 -0.89 10.63 5.70
N ILE A 69 -2.05 11.30 5.78
CA ILE A 69 -2.86 11.67 4.62
C ILE A 69 -2.16 12.75 3.78
N GLN A 70 -1.53 13.72 4.44
CA GLN A 70 -0.78 14.79 3.78
C GLN A 70 0.39 14.23 2.96
N TYR A 71 1.06 13.19 3.47
CA TYR A 71 2.11 12.52 2.72
C TYR A 71 1.55 11.65 1.58
N ASP A 72 0.68 10.69 1.92
CA ASP A 72 0.10 9.78 0.94
C ASP A 72 -1.19 9.11 1.47
N ARG A 73 -2.32 9.42 0.85
CA ARG A 73 -3.63 8.84 1.17
C ARG A 73 -3.65 7.32 1.11
N SER A 74 -2.84 6.70 0.24
CA SER A 74 -2.79 5.26 0.07
C SER A 74 -2.24 4.50 1.29
N LEU A 75 -1.66 5.21 2.27
CA LEU A 75 -1.21 4.63 3.54
C LEU A 75 -2.36 4.14 4.42
N LEU A 76 -3.50 4.83 4.36
CA LEU A 76 -4.67 4.51 5.17
C LEU A 76 -5.78 3.90 4.34
N VAL A 77 -5.97 4.34 3.11
CA VAL A 77 -7.05 3.87 2.24
C VAL A 77 -6.47 2.91 1.19
N PRO A 78 -6.95 1.65 1.13
CA PRO A 78 -6.49 0.72 0.12
C PRO A 78 -6.95 1.15 -1.27
N ASP A 79 -6.13 0.86 -2.26
CA ASP A 79 -6.49 1.06 -3.67
C ASP A 79 -7.59 0.05 -4.07
N PRO A 80 -8.76 0.51 -4.55
CA PRO A 80 -9.87 -0.38 -4.90
C PRO A 80 -9.64 -1.14 -6.22
N ARG A 81 -8.61 -0.79 -7.00
CA ARG A 81 -8.38 -1.39 -8.32
C ARG A 81 -8.17 -2.90 -8.23
N ARG A 82 -8.87 -3.63 -9.09
CA ARG A 82 -8.77 -5.09 -9.25
C ARG A 82 -8.62 -5.43 -10.74
N CYS A 83 -7.98 -6.56 -11.01
CA CYS A 83 -7.83 -7.05 -12.39
C CYS A 83 -9.21 -7.37 -12.96
N GLU A 84 -9.57 -6.72 -14.06
CA GLU A 84 -10.78 -7.05 -14.83
C GLU A 84 -10.68 -8.49 -15.35
N SER A 85 -11.79 -9.22 -15.36
CA SER A 85 -11.84 -10.58 -15.90
C SER A 85 -11.55 -10.60 -17.41
N LYS A 86 -10.86 -11.64 -17.89
CA LYS A 86 -10.65 -11.86 -19.33
C LYS A 86 -12.00 -12.06 -20.05
N LYS A 87 -12.14 -11.45 -21.23
CA LYS A 87 -13.29 -11.67 -22.13
C LYS A 87 -12.85 -12.55 -23.31
N PHE A 88 -13.78 -13.28 -23.93
CA PHE A 88 -13.47 -14.14 -25.08
C PHE A 88 -13.02 -13.33 -26.31
N GLY A 89 -12.43 -13.97 -27.32
CA GLY A 89 -12.09 -13.29 -28.58
C GLY A 89 -10.92 -12.30 -28.48
N GLY A 90 -10.02 -12.50 -27.52
CA GLY A 90 -8.77 -11.76 -27.40
C GLY A 90 -7.92 -12.22 -26.21
N PRO A 91 -6.69 -11.70 -26.07
CA PRO A 91 -5.80 -12.09 -25.00
C PRO A 91 -6.17 -11.52 -23.62
N GLY A 92 -6.90 -10.40 -23.55
CA GLY A 92 -7.14 -9.66 -22.31
C GLY A 92 -8.60 -9.29 -22.05
N ALA A 93 -8.82 -8.44 -21.03
CA ALA A 93 -10.16 -7.97 -20.67
C ALA A 93 -10.81 -7.10 -21.76
N ARG A 94 -9.99 -6.30 -22.47
CA ARG A 94 -10.45 -5.34 -23.50
C ARG A 94 -9.84 -5.56 -24.90
N SER A 95 -8.63 -6.11 -24.97
CA SER A 95 -7.97 -6.43 -26.26
C SER A 95 -8.72 -7.54 -26.99
N ARG A 96 -8.91 -7.37 -28.31
CA ARG A 96 -9.53 -8.36 -29.21
C ARG A 96 -8.50 -8.86 -30.22
N TYR A 97 -8.67 -10.09 -30.69
CA TYR A 97 -7.87 -10.60 -31.81
C TYR A 97 -8.14 -9.78 -33.08
N GLN A 98 -7.10 -9.60 -33.89
CA GLN A 98 -7.19 -8.87 -35.15
C GLN A 98 -8.13 -9.61 -36.11
N LYS A 99 -9.00 -8.86 -36.81
CA LYS A 99 -9.89 -9.40 -37.85
C LYS A 99 -9.19 -9.40 -39.21
N SER A 100 -9.39 -10.45 -40.00
CA SER A 100 -9.01 -10.52 -41.42
C SER A 100 -10.27 -10.58 -42.28
N TYR A 101 -10.40 -9.67 -43.24
CA TYR A 101 -11.59 -9.54 -44.11
C TYR A 101 -11.34 -10.04 -45.54
N ARG A 102 -10.36 -10.93 -45.72
CA ARG A 102 -10.00 -11.43 -47.04
C ARG A 102 -11.11 -12.32 -47.60
#